data_AF-A0A7L0IXD7-F1
#
_entry.id   AF-A0A7L0IXD7-F1
#
_cell.length_a   1.000
_cell.length_b   1.000
_cell.length_c   1.000
_cell.angle_alpha   90.00
_cell.angle_beta   90.00
_cell.angle_gamma   90.00
#
_symmetry.space_group_name_H-M   'P 1'
#
loop_
_entity.id
_entity.type
_entity.pdbx_description
1 polymer ?
#
loop_
_entity_poly.entity_id
_entity_poly.type
_entity_poly.pdbx_seq_one_letter_code
_entity_poly.pdbx_strand_id
1 'polypeptide(L)'
;KGIVEQSQQAYQEAFEISKKEMQPTHPIRLGLALNFSVFYYEILNSPEKACSLAKTAFDEAIAELDTLSEESYKDSTLIMQLLRDNLTV
;
A
#
# COMPACT_ATOMS: atom_id res chain seq x y z
N LYS A 1 -18.18 17.52 9.15
CA LYS A 1 -16.89 17.12 8.52
C LYS A 1 -16.95 15.62 8.32
N GLY A 2 -16.92 15.16 7.07
CA GLY A 2 -17.30 13.80 6.69
C GLY A 2 -16.30 12.77 7.22
N ILE A 3 -16.79 11.64 7.73
CA ILE A 3 -15.96 10.53 8.23
C ILE A 3 -14.99 10.05 7.14
N VAL A 4 -15.45 10.05 5.88
CA VAL A 4 -14.65 9.69 4.70
C VAL A 4 -13.46 10.64 4.50
N GLU A 5 -13.66 11.95 4.61
CA GLU A 5 -12.57 12.93 4.46
C GLU A 5 -11.50 12.76 5.54
N GLN A 6 -11.93 12.51 6.79
CA GLN A 6 -11.01 12.27 7.91
C GLN A 6 -10.21 10.98 7.71
N SER A 7 -10.86 9.91 7.25
CA SER A 7 -10.19 8.64 6.94
C SER A 7 -9.18 8.81 5.81
N GLN A 8 -9.55 9.52 4.74
CA GLN A 8 -8.64 9.81 3.63
C GLN A 8 -7.42 10.60 4.09
N GLN A 9 -7.62 11.64 4.91
CA GLN A 9 -6.53 12.44 5.44
C GLN A 9 -5.58 11.61 6.31
N ALA A 10 -6.11 10.76 7.18
CA ALA A 10 -5.30 9.88 8.04
C ALA A 10 -4.46 8.89 7.22
N TYR A 11 -5.05 8.27 6.19
CA TYR A 11 -4.31 7.39 5.27
C TYR A 11 -3.20 8.14 4.53
N GLN A 12 -3.51 9.34 4.01
CA GLN A 12 -2.54 10.14 3.26
C GLN A 12 -1.36 10.55 4.15
N GLU A 13 -1.62 11.04 5.37
CA GLU A 13 -0.57 11.45 6.31
C GLU A 13 0.31 10.27 6.71
N ALA A 14 -0.30 9.13 7.07
CA ALA A 14 0.45 7.92 7.38
C ALA A 14 1.30 7.44 6.18
N PHE A 15 0.76 7.53 4.96
CA PHE A 15 1.44 7.05 3.76
C PHE A 15 2.66 7.93 3.44
N GLU A 16 2.51 9.26 3.53
CA GLU A 16 3.63 10.18 3.35
C GLU A 16 4.73 10.04 4.40
N ILE A 17 4.37 9.75 5.67
CA ILE A 17 5.35 9.43 6.71
C ILE A 17 6.06 8.12 6.36
N SER A 18 5.32 7.08 5.98
CA SER A 18 5.90 5.79 5.63
C SER A 18 6.87 5.87 4.44
N LYS A 19 6.61 6.75 3.47
CA LYS A 19 7.51 6.96 2.32
C LYS A 19 8.87 7.54 2.71
N LYS A 20 8.90 8.35 3.79
CA LYS A 20 10.12 9.01 4.27
C LYS A 20 10.92 8.12 5.23
N GLU A 21 10.22 7.36 6.06
CA GLU A 21 10.82 6.65 7.18
C GLU A 21 10.99 5.13 6.93
N MET A 22 10.36 4.58 5.89
CA MET A 22 10.35 3.14 5.63
C MET A 22 10.68 2.81 4.17
N GLN A 23 11.46 1.76 3.97
CA GLN A 23 11.71 1.21 2.64
C GLN A 23 10.41 0.75 1.98
N PRO A 24 10.30 0.79 0.63
CA PRO A 24 9.11 0.32 -0.09
C PRO A 24 8.70 -1.11 0.24
N THR A 25 9.67 -1.95 0.58
CA THR A 25 9.47 -3.34 0.99
C THR A 25 9.01 -3.52 2.42
N HIS A 26 8.99 -2.47 3.25
CA HIS A 26 8.65 -2.60 4.66
C HIS A 26 7.20 -3.06 4.84
N PRO A 27 6.91 -4.14 5.63
CA PRO A 27 5.57 -4.70 5.76
C PRO A 27 4.49 -3.68 6.15
N ILE A 28 4.81 -2.75 7.06
CA ILE A 28 3.89 -1.68 7.47
C ILE A 28 3.53 -0.73 6.30
N ARG A 29 4.52 -0.32 5.48
CA ARG A 29 4.29 0.56 4.32
C ARG A 29 3.46 -0.15 3.25
N LEU A 30 3.77 -1.42 2.98
CA LEU A 30 3.00 -2.26 2.07
C LEU A 30 1.55 -2.46 2.53
N GLY A 31 1.35 -2.79 3.82
CA GLY A 31 0.03 -2.97 4.40
C GLY A 31 -0.79 -1.68 4.40
N LEU A 32 -0.13 -0.55 4.60
CA LEU A 32 -0.75 0.76 4.49
C LEU A 32 -1.18 1.06 3.05
N ALA A 33 -0.34 0.77 2.05
CA ALA A 33 -0.70 0.92 0.65
C ALA A 33 -1.89 0.03 0.27
N LEU A 34 -1.90 -1.23 0.72
CA LEU A 34 -2.99 -2.17 0.51
C LEU A 34 -4.32 -1.66 1.08
N ASN A 35 -4.33 -1.23 2.35
CA ASN A 35 -5.55 -0.73 2.97
C ASN A 35 -6.02 0.58 2.32
N PHE A 36 -5.09 1.45 1.92
CA PHE A 36 -5.45 2.70 1.26
C PHE A 36 -6.00 2.46 -0.16
N SER A 37 -5.48 1.46 -0.89
CA SER A 37 -6.06 1.09 -2.20
C SER A 37 -7.49 0.54 -2.04
N VAL A 38 -7.73 -0.31 -1.03
CA VAL A 38 -9.09 -0.81 -0.71
C VAL A 38 -10.02 0.35 -0.35
N PHE A 39 -9.55 1.32 0.45
CA PHE A 39 -10.33 2.52 0.76
C PHE A 39 -10.71 3.32 -0.50
N TYR A 40 -9.77 3.52 -1.43
CA TYR A 40 -10.06 4.18 -2.71
C TYR A 40 -11.11 3.42 -3.54
N TYR A 41 -11.03 2.08 -3.53
CA TYR A 41 -11.93 1.23 -4.30
C TYR A 41 -13.33 1.18 -3.68
N GLU A 42 -13.43 0.75 -2.41
CA GLU A 42 -14.71 0.43 -1.76
C GLU A 42 -15.43 1.66 -1.20
N ILE A 43 -14.69 2.67 -0.71
CA ILE A 43 -15.30 3.82 0.00
C ILE A 43 -15.42 5.04 -0.90
N LEU A 44 -14.40 5.31 -1.71
CA LEU A 44 -14.38 6.45 -2.63
C LEU A 44 -14.83 6.12 -4.06
N ASN A 45 -15.16 4.85 -4.34
CA ASN A 45 -15.58 4.38 -5.66
C ASN A 45 -14.65 4.87 -6.78
N SER A 46 -13.33 4.86 -6.51
CA SER A 46 -12.28 5.42 -7.36
C SER A 46 -11.29 4.30 -7.75
N PRO A 47 -11.72 3.33 -8.57
CA PRO A 47 -10.93 2.14 -8.90
C PRO A 47 -9.61 2.48 -9.59
N GLU A 48 -9.59 3.50 -10.45
CA GLU A 48 -8.35 3.94 -11.13
C GLU A 48 -7.28 4.39 -10.13
N LYS A 49 -7.67 5.12 -9.07
CA LYS A 49 -6.75 5.56 -8.01
C LYS A 49 -6.28 4.39 -7.16
N ALA A 50 -7.20 3.47 -6.82
CA ALA A 50 -6.86 2.25 -6.10
C ALA A 50 -5.80 1.43 -6.86
N CYS A 51 -6.04 1.17 -8.15
CA CYS A 51 -5.12 0.41 -9.00
C CYS A 51 -3.78 1.14 -9.17
N SER A 52 -3.79 2.46 -9.39
CA SER A 52 -2.55 3.24 -9.50
C SER A 52 -1.72 3.16 -8.21
N LEU A 53 -2.37 3.24 -7.04
CA LEU A 53 -1.68 3.19 -5.76
C LEU A 53 -1.11 1.80 -5.48
N ALA A 54 -1.91 0.75 -5.66
CA ALA A 54 -1.48 -0.63 -5.46
C ALA A 54 -0.36 -1.03 -6.43
N LYS A 55 -0.47 -0.64 -7.70
CA LYS A 55 0.57 -0.90 -8.72
C LYS A 55 1.88 -0.19 -8.37
N THR A 56 1.81 1.09 -7.99
CA THR A 56 3.01 1.86 -7.61
C THR A 56 3.72 1.22 -6.42
N ALA A 57 2.97 0.85 -5.37
CA ALA A 57 3.55 0.20 -4.19
C ALA A 57 4.17 -1.16 -4.52
N PHE A 58 3.52 -1.94 -5.40
CA PHE A 58 4.05 -3.22 -5.87
C PHE A 58 5.34 -3.05 -6.68
N ASP A 59 5.35 -2.15 -7.67
CA ASP A 59 6.51 -1.89 -8.54
C ASP A 59 7.71 -1.36 -7.73
N GLU A 60 7.49 -0.44 -6.79
CA GLU A 60 8.53 0.08 -5.88
C GLU A 60 9.09 -1.05 -4.99
N ALA A 61 8.24 -1.92 -4.45
CA ALA A 61 8.69 -3.02 -3.60
C ALA A 61 9.44 -4.11 -4.38
N ILE A 62 9.05 -4.38 -5.62
CA ILE A 62 9.79 -5.30 -6.50
C ILE A 62 11.20 -4.77 -6.78
N ALA A 63 11.34 -3.46 -7.03
CA ALA A 63 12.63 -2.85 -7.33
C ALA A 63 13.64 -2.95 -6.17
N GLU A 64 13.16 -3.08 -4.94
CA GLU A 64 13.99 -3.14 -3.73
C GLU A 64 13.90 -4.49 -2.99
N LEU A 65 13.28 -5.51 -3.60
CA LEU A 65 13.03 -6.81 -2.95
C LEU A 65 14.31 -7.49 -2.48
N ASP A 66 15.41 -7.32 -3.23
CA ASP A 66 16.72 -7.90 -2.92
C ASP A 66 17.38 -7.32 -1.64
N THR A 67 16.82 -6.24 -1.09
CA THR A 67 17.33 -5.56 0.12
C THR A 67 16.69 -6.05 1.42
N LEU A 68 15.65 -6.91 1.33
CA LEU A 68 14.91 -7.41 2.48
C LEU A 68 15.75 -8.36 3.33
N SER A 69 15.62 -8.23 4.65
CA SER A 69 16.09 -9.25 5.60
C SER A 69 15.19 -10.49 5.52
N GLU A 70 15.74 -11.67 5.83
CA GLU A 70 14.96 -12.93 5.89
C GLU A 70 13.75 -12.83 6.82
N GLU A 71 13.87 -12.08 7.92
CA GLU A 71 12.79 -11.87 8.89
C GLU A 71 11.59 -11.13 8.28
N SER A 72 11.84 -10.08 7.49
CA SER A 72 10.78 -9.30 6.85
C SER A 72 10.33 -9.88 5.50
N TYR A 73 11.12 -10.74 4.87
CA TYR A 73 10.86 -11.27 3.54
C TYR A 73 9.51 -11.97 3.42
N LYS A 74 9.16 -12.83 4.40
CA LYS A 74 7.91 -13.60 4.38
C LYS A 74 6.67 -12.70 4.47
N ASP A 75 6.72 -11.70 5.34
CA ASP A 75 5.59 -10.80 5.57
C ASP A 75 5.42 -9.84 4.38
N SER A 76 6.51 -9.26 3.88
CA SER A 76 6.49 -8.38 2.71
C SER A 76 5.98 -9.10 1.46
N THR A 77 6.48 -10.31 1.18
CA THR A 77 6.04 -11.08 0.00
C THR A 77 4.58 -11.49 0.09
N LEU A 78 4.06 -11.82 1.28
CA LEU A 78 2.64 -12.09 1.49
C LEU A 78 1.78 -10.85 1.18
N ILE A 79 2.18 -9.67 1.63
CA ILE A 79 1.41 -8.44 1.37
C ILE A 79 1.51 -8.04 -0.11
N MET A 80 2.66 -8.20 -0.75
CA MET A 80 2.82 -7.97 -2.18
C MET A 80 1.93 -8.91 -3.01
N GLN A 81 1.77 -10.16 -2.55
CA GLN A 81 0.85 -11.11 -3.16
C GLN A 81 -0.61 -10.61 -3.07
N LEU A 82 -1.03 -10.10 -1.91
CA LEU A 82 -2.37 -9.52 -1.72
C LEU A 82 -2.59 -8.25 -2.57
N LEU A 83 -1.57 -7.39 -2.70
CA LEU A 83 -1.62 -6.22 -3.58
C LEU A 83 -1.83 -6.63 -5.04
N ARG A 84 -1.14 -7.68 -5.50
CA ARG A 84 -1.32 -8.23 -6.84
C ARG A 84 -2.72 -8.78 -7.03
N ASP A 85 -3.23 -9.54 -6.07
CA ASP A 85 -4.54 -10.17 -6.16
C ASP A 85 -5.64 -9.10 -6.25
N ASN A 86 -5.52 -8.01 -5.47
CA ASN A 86 -6.41 -6.86 -5.54
C ASN A 86 -6.36 -6.09 -6.87
N LEU A 87 -5.27 -6.19 -7.64
CA LEU A 87 -5.16 -5.57 -8.99
C LEU A 87 -5.83 -6.42 -10.08
N THR A 88 -6.14 -7.69 -9.80
CA THR A 88 -6.76 -8.61 -10.77
C THR A 88 -8.28 -8.73 -10.65
N VAL A 89 -8.86 -8.04 -9.66
CA VAL A 89 -10.32 -7.93 -9.42
C VAL A 89 -10.90 -6.79 -10.24
#